data_AF-A0A914I601-F1
#
_entry.id   AF-A0A914I601-F1
#
_cell.length_a   1.000
_cell.length_b   1.000
_cell.length_c   1.000
_cell.angle_alpha   90.00
_cell.angle_beta   90.00
_cell.angle_gamma   90.00
#
_symmetry.space_group_name_H-M   'P 1'
#
loop_
_entity.id
_entity.type
_entity.pdbx_description
1 polymer ?
#
loop_
_entity_poly.entity_id
_entity_poly.type
_entity_poly.pdbx_seq_one_letter_code
_entity_poly.pdbx_strand_id
1 'polypeptide(L)'
;MDAGEEGEYAVDDNDADEMARERFRLQRENLQWPDEVETPRDVSARQRFQRYRGLKSFRTSPWDPKEDLPRNYARIYRFVNFKRTRKLALAEAHKAFDAEVGSGEFAYPGTFVTLHIVNVPRQIFALPCLC
;
A
#
# COMPACT_ATOMS: atom_id res chain seq x y z
N MET A 1 -7.00 -28.76 27.28
CA MET A 1 -6.58 -27.38 26.97
C MET A 1 -7.24 -27.08 25.65
N ASP A 2 -8.38 -26.41 25.75
CA ASP A 2 -9.43 -26.32 24.75
C ASP A 2 -9.06 -25.27 23.70
N ALA A 3 -9.38 -25.57 22.43
CA ALA A 3 -9.04 -24.74 21.30
C ALA A 3 -9.99 -23.53 21.27
N GLY A 4 -9.45 -22.32 21.35
CA GLY A 4 -10.22 -21.08 21.22
C GLY A 4 -10.82 -20.98 19.82
N GLU A 5 -12.14 -21.07 19.78
CA GLU A 5 -13.02 -20.85 18.63
C GLU A 5 -12.84 -19.41 18.12
N GLU A 6 -12.23 -19.23 16.94
CA GLU A 6 -12.19 -17.95 16.24
C GLU A 6 -13.58 -17.67 15.67
N GLY A 7 -14.41 -16.96 16.44
CA GLY A 7 -15.73 -16.52 16.03
C GLY A 7 -15.64 -15.57 14.84
N GLU A 8 -16.05 -16.05 13.66
CA GLU A 8 -16.35 -15.25 12.48
C GLU A 8 -17.57 -14.38 12.80
N TYR A 9 -17.38 -13.09 13.07
CA TYR A 9 -18.49 -12.17 13.27
C TYR A 9 -19.21 -11.98 11.93
N ALA A 10 -20.44 -12.46 11.82
CA ALA A 10 -21.33 -12.05 10.75
C ALA A 10 -21.68 -10.57 10.99
N VAL A 11 -21.24 -9.68 10.09
CA VAL A 11 -21.65 -8.27 10.13
C VAL A 11 -23.13 -8.22 9.76
N ASP A 12 -23.99 -7.87 10.71
CA ASP A 12 -25.43 -7.71 10.48
C ASP A 12 -25.67 -6.60 9.44
N ASP A 13 -26.65 -6.79 8.53
CA ASP A 13 -26.95 -5.81 7.46
C ASP A 13 -27.30 -4.42 8.04
N ASN A 14 -27.83 -4.39 9.26
CA ASN A 14 -28.12 -3.17 10.00
C ASN A 14 -26.86 -2.44 10.49
N ASP A 15 -25.81 -3.17 10.89
CA ASP A 15 -24.52 -2.62 11.31
C ASP A 15 -23.76 -2.03 10.11
N ALA A 16 -23.85 -2.69 8.95
CA ALA A 16 -23.28 -2.17 7.71
C ALA A 16 -23.93 -0.83 7.29
N ASP A 17 -25.26 -0.75 7.44
CA ASP A 17 -26.05 0.46 7.21
C ASP A 17 -25.69 1.59 8.20
N GLU A 18 -25.49 1.26 9.48
CA GLU A 18 -25.08 2.22 10.50
C GLU A 18 -23.68 2.79 10.23
N MET A 19 -22.70 1.91 9.94
CA MET A 19 -21.35 2.33 9.54
C MET A 19 -21.36 3.20 8.27
N ALA A 20 -22.23 2.90 7.31
CA ALA A 20 -22.38 3.72 6.11
C ALA A 20 -22.92 5.12 6.47
N ARG A 21 -23.99 5.19 7.28
CA ARG A 21 -24.57 6.46 7.75
C ARG A 21 -23.57 7.29 8.54
N GLU A 22 -22.77 6.66 9.41
CA GLU A 22 -21.71 7.33 10.16
C GLU A 22 -20.63 7.89 9.24
N ARG A 23 -20.15 7.11 8.26
CA ARG A 23 -19.19 7.60 7.26
C ARG A 23 -19.73 8.80 6.48
N PHE A 24 -21.00 8.76 6.04
CA PHE A 24 -21.63 9.90 5.38
C PHE A 24 -21.73 11.13 6.29
N ARG A 25 -22.05 10.94 7.56
CA ARG A 25 -22.11 12.03 8.54
C ARG A 25 -20.73 12.66 8.74
N LEU A 26 -19.70 11.85 8.99
CA LEU A 26 -18.32 12.29 9.17
C LEU A 26 -17.77 13.01 7.93
N GLN A 27 -18.10 12.54 6.72
CA GLN A 27 -17.70 13.21 5.49
C GLN A 27 -18.34 14.60 5.37
N ARG A 28 -19.64 14.72 5.69
CA ARG A 28 -20.34 16.01 5.69
C ARG A 28 -19.79 16.97 6.74
N GLU A 29 -19.46 16.45 7.92
CA GLU A 29 -18.80 17.22 8.97
C GLU A 29 -17.41 17.71 8.51
N ASN A 30 -16.56 16.83 7.97
CA ASN A 30 -15.24 17.23 7.48
C ASN A 30 -15.29 18.30 6.36
N LEU A 31 -16.30 18.22 5.48
CA LEU A 31 -16.52 19.24 4.45
C LEU A 31 -16.86 20.61 5.03
N GLN A 32 -17.63 20.63 6.11
CA GLN A 32 -18.11 21.86 6.73
C GLN A 32 -17.12 22.44 7.75
N TRP A 33 -16.31 21.59 8.39
CA TRP A 33 -15.27 21.93 9.36
C TRP A 33 -13.97 21.17 9.03
N PRO A 34 -13.18 21.66 8.06
CA PRO A 34 -11.98 20.96 7.59
C PRO A 34 -10.92 20.89 8.68
N ASP A 35 -10.52 19.68 9.04
CA ASP A 35 -9.47 19.37 10.04
C ASP A 35 -9.67 19.99 11.44
N GLU A 36 -10.87 20.53 11.74
CA GLU A 36 -11.20 20.98 13.09
C GLU A 36 -11.43 19.76 14.00
N VAL A 37 -10.73 19.74 15.13
CA VAL A 37 -10.84 18.69 16.13
C VAL A 37 -11.03 19.30 17.50
N GLU A 38 -11.97 18.77 18.26
CA GLU A 38 -12.19 19.19 19.64
C GLU A 38 -11.02 18.76 20.53
N THR A 39 -10.54 19.68 21.37
CA THR A 39 -9.50 19.36 22.34
C THR A 39 -10.07 18.51 23.48
N PRO A 40 -9.50 17.33 23.78
CA PRO A 40 -9.94 16.49 24.89
C PRO A 40 -9.82 17.24 26.23
N ARG A 41 -10.79 17.04 27.14
CA ARG A 41 -10.81 17.71 28.45
C ARG A 41 -10.04 16.95 29.54
N ASP A 42 -9.82 15.67 29.31
CA ASP A 42 -9.14 14.72 30.20
C ASP A 42 -7.61 14.79 30.09
N VAL A 43 -7.09 15.14 28.90
CA VAL A 43 -5.64 15.21 28.63
C VAL A 43 -5.25 16.63 28.24
N SER A 44 -4.07 17.08 28.69
CA SER A 44 -3.55 18.38 28.28
C SER A 44 -3.33 18.42 26.76
N ALA A 45 -3.65 19.56 26.12
CA ALA A 45 -3.44 19.74 24.69
C ALA A 45 -1.97 19.47 24.27
N ARG A 46 -1.01 19.81 25.14
CA ARG A 46 0.41 19.54 24.92
C ARG A 46 0.73 18.04 24.79
N GLN A 47 0.11 17.19 25.61
CA GLN A 47 0.28 15.74 25.52
C GLN A 47 -0.46 15.16 24.32
N ARG A 48 -1.72 15.59 24.09
CA ARG A 48 -2.54 15.12 22.97
C ARG A 48 -1.90 15.39 21.60
N PHE A 49 -1.26 16.54 21.46
CA PHE A 49 -0.66 17.03 20.21
C PHE A 49 0.87 17.03 20.25
N GLN A 50 1.49 16.19 21.09
CA GLN A 50 2.95 16.17 21.28
C GLN A 50 3.76 15.95 19.98
N ARG A 51 3.20 15.20 19.02
CA ARG A 51 3.84 14.90 17.72
C ARG A 51 3.57 15.93 16.63
N TYR A 52 2.75 16.94 16.91
CA TYR A 52 2.38 17.94 15.92
C TYR A 52 3.35 19.11 15.96
N ARG A 53 3.60 19.73 14.80
CA ARG A 53 4.43 20.92 14.67
C ARG A 53 3.69 22.07 14.00
N GLY A 54 3.83 23.26 14.56
CA GLY A 54 3.30 24.49 13.96
C GLY A 54 4.20 24.95 12.82
N LEU A 55 3.64 25.11 11.63
CA LEU A 55 4.34 25.68 10.48
C LEU A 55 3.82 27.09 10.20
N LYS A 56 4.74 28.01 9.84
CA LYS A 56 4.36 29.37 9.44
C LYS A 56 3.65 29.40 8.09
N SER A 57 4.05 28.53 7.18
CA SER A 57 3.42 28.32 5.87
C SER A 57 3.68 26.90 5.40
N PHE A 58 2.62 26.19 4.99
CA PHE A 58 2.73 24.85 4.41
C PHE A 58 3.57 24.81 3.12
N ARG A 59 3.73 25.94 2.42
CA ARG A 59 4.42 25.98 1.12
C ARG A 59 5.92 26.23 1.24
N THR A 60 6.34 27.04 2.21
CA THR A 60 7.72 27.54 2.29
C THR A 60 8.46 27.07 3.53
N SER A 61 7.77 26.62 4.57
CA SER A 61 8.45 26.12 5.77
C SER A 61 9.15 24.81 5.45
N PRO A 62 10.43 24.63 5.83
CA PRO A 62 11.14 23.39 5.59
C PRO A 62 10.51 22.24 6.40
N TRP A 63 10.42 21.07 5.78
CA TRP A 63 9.99 19.82 6.39
C TRP A 63 10.94 18.72 5.94
N ASP A 64 11.66 18.08 6.87
CA ASP A 64 12.59 17.00 6.50
C ASP A 64 11.79 15.73 6.15
N PRO A 65 11.91 15.19 4.92
CA PRO A 65 11.24 13.96 4.53
C PRO A 65 11.75 12.70 5.25
N LYS A 66 12.89 12.78 5.94
CA LYS A 66 13.52 11.64 6.63
C LYS A 66 13.33 11.66 8.15
N GLU A 67 12.63 12.64 8.67
CA GLU A 67 12.27 12.73 10.08
C GLU A 67 11.13 11.75 10.40
N ASP A 68 11.16 11.12 11.59
CA ASP A 68 10.10 10.26 12.13
C ASP A 68 9.58 9.13 11.23
N LEU A 69 10.45 8.54 10.40
CA LEU A 69 10.06 7.44 9.52
C LEU A 69 9.76 6.14 10.30
N PRO A 70 8.64 5.43 9.99
CA PRO A 70 8.36 4.13 10.58
C PRO A 70 9.43 3.10 10.26
N ARG A 71 9.63 2.12 11.15
CA ARG A 71 10.62 1.04 10.96
C ARG A 71 10.46 0.28 9.64
N ASN A 72 9.23 0.14 9.16
CA ASN A 72 8.94 -0.52 7.88
C ASN A 72 9.47 0.25 6.67
N TYR A 73 9.69 1.57 6.79
CA TYR A 73 10.28 2.38 5.72
C TYR A 73 11.74 1.97 5.44
N ALA A 74 12.43 1.37 6.41
CA ALA A 74 13.77 0.82 6.19
C ALA A 74 13.79 -0.41 5.28
N ARG A 75 12.63 -1.06 5.05
CA ARG A 75 12.50 -2.28 4.24
C ARG A 75 12.25 -2.00 2.76
N ILE A 76 11.83 -0.78 2.41
CA ILE A 76 11.52 -0.42 1.02
C ILE A 76 12.76 0.13 0.30
N TYR A 77 12.79 -0.03 -1.02
CA TYR A 77 13.87 0.48 -1.85
C TYR A 77 13.62 1.95 -2.26
N ARG A 78 14.64 2.80 -2.14
CA ARG A 78 14.59 4.20 -2.56
C ARG A 78 15.42 4.43 -3.81
N PHE A 79 14.79 4.94 -4.86
CA PHE A 79 15.50 5.40 -6.06
C PHE A 79 16.12 6.77 -5.84
N VAL A 80 17.41 6.92 -6.17
CA VAL A 80 18.07 8.23 -6.20
C VAL A 80 17.51 9.08 -7.35
N ASN A 81 17.31 8.47 -8.52
CA ASN A 81 16.66 9.11 -9.67
C ASN A 81 15.80 8.09 -10.41
N PHE A 82 14.51 8.08 -10.09
CA PHE A 82 13.55 7.13 -10.66
C PHE A 82 13.50 7.19 -12.19
N LYS A 83 13.48 8.40 -12.78
CA LYS A 83 13.39 8.57 -14.23
C LYS A 83 14.59 7.95 -14.95
N ARG A 84 15.80 8.17 -14.42
CA ARG A 84 17.03 7.60 -14.96
C ARG A 84 17.05 6.07 -14.82
N THR A 85 16.74 5.54 -13.63
CA THR A 85 16.75 4.10 -13.39
C THR A 85 15.75 3.37 -14.29
N ARG A 86 14.55 3.93 -14.47
CA ARG A 86 13.55 3.38 -15.41
C ARG A 86 14.08 3.32 -16.85
N LYS A 87 14.68 4.42 -17.33
CA LYS A 87 15.22 4.47 -18.70
C LYS A 87 16.31 3.42 -18.92
N LEU A 88 17.20 3.26 -17.93
CA LEU A 88 18.27 2.26 -18.01
C LEU A 88 17.73 0.83 -18.00
N ALA A 89 16.82 0.51 -17.08
CA ALA A 89 16.23 -0.84 -17.01
C ALA A 89 15.52 -1.24 -18.30
N LEU A 90 14.76 -0.32 -18.90
CA LEU A 90 14.07 -0.59 -20.18
C LEU A 90 15.05 -0.70 -21.35
N ALA A 91 16.08 0.14 -21.40
CA ALA A 91 17.11 0.06 -22.44
C ALA A 91 17.89 -1.25 -22.36
N GLU A 92 18.20 -1.71 -21.15
CA GLU A 92 18.89 -3.00 -20.93
C GLU A 92 18.03 -4.18 -21.37
N ALA A 93 16.73 -4.17 -21.01
CA ALA A 93 15.80 -5.21 -21.44
C ALA A 93 15.67 -5.30 -22.96
N HIS A 94 15.60 -4.15 -23.66
CA HIS A 94 15.56 -4.14 -25.12
C HIS A 94 16.87 -4.62 -25.74
N LYS A 95 18.02 -4.19 -25.22
CA LYS A 95 19.33 -4.66 -25.72
C LYS A 95 19.51 -6.16 -25.56
N ALA A 96 19.12 -6.70 -24.39
CA ALA A 96 19.18 -8.13 -24.13
C ALA A 96 18.31 -8.91 -25.13
N PHE A 97 17.11 -8.38 -25.43
CA PHE A 97 16.24 -8.96 -26.45
C PHE A 97 16.87 -8.89 -27.86
N ASP A 98 17.39 -7.73 -28.26
CA ASP A 98 17.96 -7.50 -29.61
C ASP A 98 19.26 -8.29 -29.85
N ALA A 99 20.09 -8.49 -28.82
CA ALA A 99 21.39 -9.16 -28.94
C ALA A 99 21.27 -10.68 -29.13
N GLU A 100 20.17 -11.28 -28.67
CA GLU A 100 19.94 -12.74 -28.69
C GLU A 100 18.78 -13.15 -29.61
N VAL A 101 18.36 -12.26 -30.53
CA VAL A 101 17.43 -12.62 -31.60
C VAL A 101 18.07 -13.71 -32.48
N GLY A 102 17.48 -14.91 -32.44
CA GLY A 102 17.96 -16.08 -33.18
C GLY A 102 18.78 -17.08 -32.37
N SER A 103 19.09 -16.83 -31.09
CA SER A 103 19.81 -17.81 -30.25
C SER A 103 18.94 -18.98 -29.78
N GLY A 104 17.61 -18.79 -29.74
CA GLY A 104 16.65 -19.78 -29.22
C GLY A 104 16.59 -19.84 -27.69
N GLU A 105 17.33 -19.00 -26.97
CA GLU A 105 17.34 -18.96 -25.49
C GLU A 105 16.15 -18.19 -24.90
N PHE A 106 15.44 -17.39 -25.70
CA PHE A 106 14.29 -16.59 -25.27
C PHE A 106 12.99 -16.98 -25.97
N ALA A 107 11.89 -16.83 -25.23
CA ALA A 107 10.55 -16.91 -25.80
C ALA A 107 10.22 -15.61 -26.56
N TYR A 108 9.89 -15.72 -27.84
CA TYR A 108 9.50 -14.57 -28.66
C TYR A 108 8.00 -14.24 -28.49
N PRO A 109 7.60 -12.98 -28.66
CA PRO A 109 6.19 -12.61 -28.68
C PRO A 109 5.40 -13.45 -29.68
N GLY A 110 4.25 -13.98 -29.26
CA GLY A 110 3.40 -14.85 -30.09
C GLY A 110 3.74 -16.35 -30.02
N THR A 111 4.78 -16.75 -29.29
CA THR A 111 5.09 -18.18 -29.06
C THR A 111 4.23 -18.77 -27.94
N PHE A 112 3.74 -20.00 -28.14
CA PHE A 112 3.10 -20.77 -27.07
C PHE A 112 4.18 -21.47 -26.23
N VAL A 113 4.18 -21.21 -24.92
CA VAL A 113 5.19 -21.74 -24.00
C VAL A 113 4.53 -22.35 -22.76
N THR A 114 5.15 -23.38 -22.19
CA THR A 114 4.80 -23.93 -20.87
C THR A 114 5.90 -23.56 -19.88
N LEU A 115 5.55 -22.86 -18.80
CA LEU A 115 6.51 -22.39 -17.81
C LEU A 115 6.57 -23.36 -16.62
N HIS A 116 7.77 -23.85 -16.30
CA HIS A 116 8.03 -24.64 -15.11
C HIS A 116 8.63 -23.75 -14.02
N ILE A 117 7.77 -23.28 -13.11
CA ILE A 117 8.16 -22.36 -12.03
C ILE A 117 8.47 -23.16 -10.77
N VAL A 118 9.62 -22.90 -10.15
CA VAL A 118 10.04 -23.55 -8.90
C VAL A 118 9.40 -22.87 -7.68
N ASN A 119 9.21 -23.64 -6.59
CA ASN A 119 8.73 -23.14 -5.29
C ASN A 119 7.36 -22.46 -5.30
N VAL A 120 6.43 -22.93 -6.13
CA VAL A 120 5.06 -22.45 -6.13
C VAL A 120 4.28 -23.05 -4.94
N PRO A 121 3.68 -22.24 -4.05
CA PRO A 121 2.84 -22.72 -2.95
C PRO A 121 1.70 -23.62 -3.45
N ARG A 122 1.48 -24.77 -2.78
CA ARG A 122 0.46 -25.74 -3.18
C ARG A 122 -0.97 -25.18 -3.10
N GLN A 123 -1.21 -24.21 -2.22
CA GLN A 123 -2.54 -23.57 -2.10
C GLN A 123 -3.00 -22.89 -3.39
N ILE A 124 -2.07 -22.44 -4.26
CA ILE A 124 -2.40 -21.81 -5.54
C ILE A 124 -3.11 -22.80 -6.48
N PHE A 125 -2.81 -24.09 -6.35
CA PHE A 125 -3.41 -25.16 -7.16
C PHE A 125 -4.67 -25.77 -6.54
N ALA A 126 -5.03 -25.36 -5.31
CA ALA A 126 -6.10 -25.99 -4.53
C ALA A 126 -7.47 -25.30 -4.66
N LEU A 127 -7.63 -24.36 -5.61
CA LEU A 127 -8.97 -23.87 -5.93
C LEU A 127 -9.80 -25.03 -6.49
N PRO A 128 -10.91 -25.41 -5.85
CA PRO A 128 -11.77 -26.45 -6.40
C PRO A 128 -12.25 -25.98 -7.77
N CYS A 129 -12.11 -26.84 -8.77
CA CYS A 129 -12.83 -26.68 -10.03
C CYS A 129 -14.30 -26.50 -9.65
N LEU A 130 -14.87 -25.32 -9.88
CA LEU A 130 -16.33 -25.16 -9.96
C LEU A 130 -16.75 -25.69 -11.33
N CYS A 131 -16.62 -27.01 -11.42
CA CYS A 131 -17.29 -27.91 -12.31
C CYS A 131 -17.88 -28.99 -11.37
#